data_AF-A0AAW0RAV5-F1
#
_entry.id   AF-A0AAW0RAV5-F1
#
_cell.length_a   1.000
_cell.length_b   1.000
_cell.length_c   1.000
_cell.angle_alpha   90.00
_cell.angle_beta   90.00
_cell.angle_gamma   90.00
#
_symmetry.space_group_name_H-M   'P 1'
#
loop_
_entity.id
_entity.type
_entity.pdbx_description
1 polymer ?
#
loop_
_entity_poly.entity_id
_entity_poly.type
_entity_poly.pdbx_seq_one_letter_code
_entity_poly.pdbx_strand_id
1 'polypeptide(L)'
;MATVTKKSDLGPNNNPNNHHLLLAGLKFDAKISEEARAIVSPPAAIEKAIREDAARALAAGFSYTELQIDPDLAEEHLAVFEGLLQTGTYDAVMIGGGVRMNPQLTTLLEKMVNACRRIAPGAHIMFDTGPGTTTKCLERLYGVTFE
;
A
#
# COMPACT_ATOMS: atom_id res chain seq x y z
N MET A 1 5.66 -11.68 12.82
CA MET A 1 6.06 -10.26 12.77
C MET A 1 5.63 -9.70 11.42
N ALA A 2 5.08 -8.48 11.40
CA ALA A 2 4.72 -7.80 10.16
C ALA A 2 5.95 -7.40 9.36
N THR A 3 5.91 -7.58 8.04
CA THR A 3 6.99 -7.14 7.15
C THR A 3 6.76 -5.68 6.80
N VAL A 4 7.65 -4.81 7.30
CA VAL A 4 7.67 -3.38 6.98
C VAL A 4 8.94 -3.07 6.19
N THR A 5 8.78 -2.47 5.01
CA THR A 5 9.91 -2.06 4.17
C THR A 5 9.86 -0.55 3.93
N LYS A 6 10.94 0.17 4.20
CA LYS A 6 11.04 1.60 3.89
C LYS A 6 11.98 1.82 2.70
N LYS A 7 11.57 2.66 1.75
CA LYS A 7 12.35 3.00 0.55
C LYS A 7 12.30 4.50 0.30
N SER A 8 13.48 5.08 0.09
CA SER A 8 13.69 6.49 -0.26
C SER A 8 14.97 6.61 -1.10
N ASP A 9 14.87 7.19 -2.29
CA ASP A 9 16.05 7.54 -3.13
C ASP A 9 16.50 8.99 -2.90
N LEU A 10 15.98 9.62 -1.85
CA LEU A 10 16.33 10.99 -1.49
C LEU A 10 17.66 10.98 -0.77
N GLY A 11 18.68 11.59 -1.39
CA GLY A 11 19.79 12.16 -0.64
C GLY A 11 19.27 13.18 0.38
N PRO A 12 20.10 13.66 1.33
CA PRO A 12 19.67 14.58 2.38
C PRO A 12 19.26 15.91 1.75
N ASN A 13 17.99 16.10 1.37
CA ASN A 13 17.48 17.43 1.06
C ASN A 13 15.95 17.58 1.09
N ASN A 14 15.57 18.71 1.66
CA ASN A 14 14.24 19.30 1.79
C ASN A 14 13.60 19.64 0.42
N ASN A 15 13.14 18.65 -0.35
CA ASN A 15 12.22 18.92 -1.46
C ASN A 15 10.78 19.03 -0.92
N PRO A 16 10.12 20.21 -1.01
CA PRO A 16 8.77 20.40 -0.50
C PRO A 16 7.68 19.61 -1.27
N ASN A 17 8.01 19.02 -2.43
CA ASN A 17 7.10 18.15 -3.20
C ASN A 17 7.34 16.65 -2.93
N ASN A 18 8.08 16.31 -1.88
CA ASN A 18 8.43 14.94 -1.60
C ASN A 18 7.31 14.22 -0.85
N HIS A 19 6.44 13.55 -1.61
CA HIS A 19 5.34 12.80 -1.02
C HIS A 19 5.81 11.46 -0.44
N HIS A 20 5.40 11.17 0.80
CA HIS A 20 5.62 9.88 1.45
C HIS A 20 4.33 9.04 1.45
N LEU A 21 4.44 7.82 0.94
CA LEU A 21 3.32 6.90 0.76
C LEU A 21 3.35 5.78 1.80
N LEU A 22 2.20 5.37 2.32
CA LEU A 22 2.05 4.09 3.01
C LEU A 22 1.35 3.10 2.07
N LEU A 23 2.05 2.06 1.63
CA LEU A 23 1.53 1.03 0.74
C LEU A 23 1.22 -0.24 1.55
N ALA A 24 -0.04 -0.43 1.93
CA ALA A 24 -0.48 -1.59 2.70
C ALA A 24 -1.21 -2.61 1.82
N GLY A 25 -0.79 -3.86 1.81
CA GLY A 25 -1.41 -4.94 1.03
C GLY A 25 -1.23 -6.30 1.68
N LEU A 26 -1.88 -7.35 1.16
CA LEU A 26 -1.64 -8.70 1.68
C LEU A 26 -0.25 -9.20 1.32
N LYS A 27 0.29 -10.10 2.15
CA LYS A 27 1.46 -10.91 1.78
C LYS A 27 1.21 -11.63 0.46
N PHE A 28 2.25 -11.72 -0.38
CA PHE A 28 2.13 -12.35 -1.71
C PHE A 28 1.82 -13.84 -1.65
N ASP A 29 2.27 -14.51 -0.59
CA ASP A 29 2.04 -15.93 -0.31
C ASP A 29 0.83 -16.18 0.59
N ALA A 30 0.02 -15.15 0.90
CA ALA A 30 -1.19 -15.31 1.68
C ALA A 30 -2.11 -16.37 1.06
N LYS A 31 -2.68 -17.22 1.92
CA LYS A 31 -3.70 -18.19 1.51
C LYS A 31 -4.93 -17.43 1.04
N ILE A 32 -5.29 -17.62 -0.22
CA ILE A 32 -6.53 -17.15 -0.82
C ILE A 32 -7.34 -18.36 -1.27
N SER A 33 -8.65 -18.21 -1.42
CA SER A 33 -9.50 -19.31 -1.89
C SER A 33 -9.09 -19.77 -3.30
N GLU A 34 -9.42 -21.00 -3.66
CA GLU A 34 -9.11 -21.54 -4.99
C GLU A 34 -9.80 -20.73 -6.10
N GLU A 35 -11.02 -20.26 -5.85
CA GLU A 35 -11.78 -19.39 -6.76
C GLU A 35 -11.06 -18.06 -6.97
N ALA A 36 -10.54 -17.46 -5.89
CA ALA A 36 -9.74 -16.24 -5.97
C ALA A 36 -8.41 -16.51 -6.71
N ARG A 37 -7.78 -17.66 -6.49
CA ARG A 37 -6.53 -18.03 -7.17
C ARG A 37 -6.73 -18.25 -8.68
N ALA A 38 -7.89 -18.74 -9.11
CA ALA A 38 -8.20 -18.99 -10.51
C ALA A 38 -8.25 -17.71 -11.38
N ILE A 39 -8.50 -16.56 -10.77
CA ILE A 39 -8.64 -15.27 -11.47
C ILE A 39 -7.48 -14.30 -11.20
N VAL A 40 -6.58 -14.65 -10.29
CA VAL A 40 -5.45 -13.81 -9.86
C VAL A 40 -4.15 -14.34 -10.46
N SER A 41 -3.27 -13.42 -10.89
CA SER A 41 -1.94 -13.78 -11.40
C SER A 41 -1.12 -14.58 -10.37
N PRO A 42 -0.11 -15.37 -10.79
CA PRO A 42 0.77 -16.06 -9.85
C PRO A 42 1.46 -15.07 -8.87
N PRO A 43 1.71 -15.46 -7.61
CA PRO A 43 2.34 -14.59 -6.60
C PRO A 43 3.60 -13.87 -7.08
N ALA A 44 4.50 -14.57 -7.76
CA ALA A 44 5.74 -13.99 -8.27
C ALA A 44 5.50 -12.91 -9.35
N ALA A 45 4.46 -13.06 -10.17
CA ALA A 45 4.09 -12.05 -11.16
C ALA A 45 3.46 -10.82 -10.50
N ILE A 46 2.64 -11.02 -9.46
CA ILE A 46 2.08 -9.93 -8.66
C ILE A 46 3.19 -9.14 -7.97
N GLU A 47 4.11 -9.85 -7.29
CA GLU A 47 5.22 -9.23 -6.60
C GLU A 47 6.08 -8.44 -7.58
N LYS A 48 6.47 -9.05 -8.71
CA LYS A 48 7.24 -8.37 -9.75
C LYS A 48 6.56 -7.08 -10.21
N ALA A 49 5.27 -7.13 -10.55
CA ALA A 49 4.53 -5.96 -11.01
C ALA A 49 4.46 -4.84 -9.96
N ILE A 50 4.23 -5.20 -8.68
CA ILE A 50 4.21 -4.22 -7.58
C ILE A 50 5.59 -3.61 -7.35
N ARG A 51 6.66 -4.41 -7.38
CA ARG A 51 8.04 -3.96 -7.20
C ARG A 51 8.48 -3.00 -8.31
N GLU A 52 8.19 -3.37 -9.57
CA GLU A 52 8.50 -2.53 -10.74
C GLU A 52 7.76 -1.19 -10.69
N ASP A 53 6.49 -1.21 -10.33
CA ASP A 53 5.68 0.01 -10.24
C ASP A 53 6.09 0.91 -9.06
N ALA A 54 6.41 0.32 -7.90
CA ALA A 54 6.94 1.05 -6.75
C ALA A 54 8.32 1.68 -7.07
N ALA A 55 9.15 1.01 -7.88
CA ALA A 55 10.41 1.58 -8.35
C ALA A 55 10.20 2.76 -9.29
N ARG A 56 9.16 2.74 -10.15
CA ARG A 56 8.80 3.91 -10.98
C ARG A 56 8.30 5.08 -10.13
N ALA A 57 7.49 4.81 -9.10
CA ALA A 57 7.10 5.84 -8.14
C ALA A 57 8.33 6.46 -7.44
N LEU A 58 9.27 5.62 -7.01
CA LEU A 58 10.51 6.06 -6.38
C LEU A 58 11.37 6.94 -7.30
N ALA A 59 11.55 6.53 -8.55
CA ALA A 59 12.28 7.28 -9.57
C ALA A 59 11.63 8.64 -9.89
N ALA A 60 10.31 8.76 -9.73
CA ALA A 60 9.58 10.02 -9.90
C ALA A 60 9.62 10.93 -8.65
N GLY A 61 10.36 10.56 -7.61
CA GLY A 61 10.55 11.37 -6.41
C GLY A 61 9.55 11.12 -5.29
N PHE A 62 8.77 10.03 -5.35
CA PHE A 62 7.96 9.58 -4.23
C PHE A 62 8.78 8.69 -3.30
N SER A 63 8.53 8.75 -2.00
CA SER A 63 9.08 7.78 -1.05
C SER A 63 7.96 6.90 -0.51
N TYR A 64 8.28 5.70 -0.02
CA TYR A 64 7.24 4.83 0.51
C TYR A 64 7.68 3.95 1.68
N THR A 65 6.71 3.67 2.54
CA THR A 65 6.72 2.59 3.50
C THR A 65 5.72 1.53 3.03
N GLU A 66 6.16 0.29 2.90
CA GLU A 66 5.31 -0.85 2.56
C GLU A 66 5.00 -1.66 3.83
N LEU A 67 3.75 -2.09 3.95
CA LEU A 67 3.28 -3.02 4.97
C LEU A 67 2.62 -4.23 4.30
N GLN A 68 3.14 -5.42 4.58
CA GLN A 68 2.49 -6.67 4.20
C GLN A 68 1.65 -7.22 5.35
N ILE A 69 0.35 -7.38 5.08
CA ILE A 69 -0.67 -7.85 6.00
C ILE A 69 -0.80 -9.37 5.86
N ASP A 70 -0.67 -10.06 6.98
CA ASP A 70 -1.01 -11.46 7.10
C ASP A 70 -2.48 -11.56 7.52
N PRO A 71 -3.36 -12.19 6.72
CA PRO A 71 -4.77 -12.31 7.06
C PRO A 71 -4.98 -13.13 8.34
N ASP A 72 -4.10 -14.07 8.65
CA ASP A 72 -4.18 -14.89 9.88
C ASP A 72 -3.79 -14.09 11.14
N LEU A 73 -3.14 -12.93 10.96
CA LEU A 73 -2.73 -12.01 12.03
C LEU A 73 -3.34 -10.60 11.83
N ALA A 74 -4.55 -10.54 11.27
CA ALA A 74 -5.19 -9.29 10.84
C ALA A 74 -5.24 -8.21 11.94
N GLU A 75 -5.62 -8.55 13.17
CA GLU A 75 -5.70 -7.57 14.26
C GLU A 75 -4.33 -7.07 14.72
N GLU A 76 -3.32 -7.95 14.77
CA GLU A 76 -1.95 -7.57 15.09
C GLU A 76 -1.37 -6.65 14.00
N HIS A 77 -1.59 -7.00 12.73
CA HIS A 77 -1.11 -6.21 11.60
C HIS A 77 -1.90 -4.90 11.44
N LEU A 78 -3.16 -4.85 11.87
CA LEU A 78 -3.90 -3.60 12.01
C LEU A 78 -3.26 -2.68 13.07
N ALA A 79 -2.86 -3.22 14.22
CA ALA A 79 -2.16 -2.42 15.24
C ALA A 79 -0.83 -1.88 14.70
N VAL A 80 -0.10 -2.67 13.90
CA VAL A 80 1.10 -2.19 13.19
C VAL A 80 0.77 -1.08 12.19
N PHE A 81 -0.31 -1.24 11.42
CA PHE A 81 -0.78 -0.21 10.48
C PHE A 81 -1.12 1.10 11.19
N GLU A 82 -1.86 1.03 12.31
CA GLU A 82 -2.18 2.21 13.13
C GLU A 82 -0.91 2.85 13.71
N GLY A 83 0.04 2.05 14.20
CA GLY A 83 1.33 2.54 14.70
C GLY A 83 2.16 3.24 13.63
N LEU A 84 2.13 2.73 12.38
CA LEU A 84 2.74 3.42 11.25
C LEU A 84 2.07 4.78 11.00
N LEU A 85 0.74 4.83 10.96
CA LEU A 85 -0.01 6.09 10.78
C LEU A 85 0.27 7.11 11.89
N GLN A 86 0.46 6.66 13.14
CA GLN A 86 0.76 7.52 14.28
C GLN A 86 2.18 8.11 14.26
N THR A 87 3.15 7.32 13.80
CA THR A 87 4.57 7.67 13.87
C THR A 87 5.13 8.25 12.58
N GLY A 88 4.47 8.00 11.46
CA GLY A 88 4.83 8.53 10.15
C GLY A 88 4.00 9.77 9.77
N THR A 89 4.49 10.52 8.80
CA THR A 89 3.70 11.51 8.07
C THR A 89 3.56 10.99 6.64
N TYR A 90 2.33 10.74 6.21
CA TYR A 90 2.04 10.21 4.88
C TYR A 90 1.12 11.18 4.15
N ASP A 91 1.46 11.49 2.90
CA ASP A 91 0.61 12.27 2.00
C ASP A 91 -0.51 11.41 1.42
N ALA A 92 -0.25 10.11 1.28
CA ALA A 92 -1.25 9.15 0.85
C ALA A 92 -1.03 7.74 1.42
N VAL A 93 -2.13 7.03 1.60
CA VAL A 93 -2.18 5.65 2.09
C VAL A 93 -2.90 4.78 1.08
N MET A 94 -2.21 3.80 0.51
CA MET A 94 -2.80 2.78 -0.34
C MET A 94 -3.24 1.58 0.49
N ILE A 95 -4.48 1.14 0.27
CA ILE A 95 -4.97 -0.16 0.73
C ILE A 95 -5.11 -1.04 -0.51
N GLY A 96 -4.26 -2.05 -0.64
CA GLY A 96 -4.13 -2.87 -1.84
C GLY A 96 -5.34 -3.77 -2.10
N GLY A 97 -5.48 -4.19 -3.37
CA GLY A 97 -6.56 -5.07 -3.82
C GLY A 97 -6.69 -6.38 -3.02
N GLY A 98 -5.58 -6.93 -2.50
CA GLY A 98 -5.62 -8.16 -1.68
C GLY A 98 -6.49 -8.03 -0.43
N VAL A 99 -6.52 -6.87 0.22
CA VAL A 99 -7.40 -6.62 1.37
C VAL A 99 -8.82 -6.30 0.89
N ARG A 100 -8.94 -5.43 -0.12
CA ARG A 100 -10.23 -4.88 -0.57
C ARG A 100 -11.13 -5.87 -1.28
N MET A 101 -10.54 -6.79 -2.05
CA MET A 101 -11.28 -7.72 -2.90
C MET A 101 -11.54 -9.07 -2.21
N ASN A 102 -11.10 -9.24 -0.96
CA ASN A 102 -11.41 -10.43 -0.18
C ASN A 102 -12.60 -10.15 0.76
N PRO A 103 -13.79 -10.75 0.51
CA PRO A 103 -14.97 -10.52 1.35
C PRO A 103 -14.75 -10.86 2.83
N GLN A 104 -13.87 -11.82 3.14
CA GLN A 104 -13.56 -12.21 4.52
C GLN A 104 -12.78 -11.12 5.27
N LEU A 105 -12.15 -10.19 4.55
CA LEU A 105 -11.38 -9.08 5.13
C LEU A 105 -12.16 -7.77 5.16
N THR A 106 -13.47 -7.79 4.93
CA THR A 106 -14.33 -6.59 4.93
C THR A 106 -14.20 -5.80 6.24
N THR A 107 -14.21 -6.48 7.39
CA THR A 107 -14.05 -5.83 8.71
C THR A 107 -12.67 -5.19 8.87
N LEU A 108 -11.61 -5.86 8.38
CA LEU A 108 -10.26 -5.29 8.40
C LEU A 108 -10.18 -4.04 7.51
N LEU A 109 -10.75 -4.09 6.30
CA LEU A 109 -10.82 -2.95 5.39
C LEU A 109 -11.51 -1.75 6.06
N GLU A 110 -12.68 -1.97 6.67
CA GLU A 110 -13.43 -0.92 7.38
C GLU A 110 -12.57 -0.29 8.48
N LYS A 111 -11.92 -1.11 9.31
CA LYS A 111 -11.04 -0.63 10.38
C LYS A 111 -9.86 0.17 9.83
N MET A 112 -9.21 -0.29 8.76
CA MET A 112 -8.09 0.43 8.13
C MET A 112 -8.52 1.80 7.58
N VAL A 113 -9.66 1.86 6.87
CA VAL A 113 -10.20 3.13 6.36
C VAL A 113 -10.53 4.09 7.50
N ASN A 114 -11.17 3.60 8.56
CA ASN A 114 -11.49 4.42 9.73
C ASN A 114 -10.24 4.87 10.48
N ALA A 115 -9.20 4.03 10.55
CA ALA A 115 -7.90 4.40 11.12
C ALA A 115 -7.22 5.52 10.32
N CYS A 116 -7.21 5.45 8.97
CA CYS A 116 -6.72 6.54 8.13
C CYS A 116 -7.42 7.86 8.46
N ARG A 117 -8.76 7.85 8.50
CA ARG A 117 -9.56 9.06 8.77
C ARG A 117 -9.34 9.63 10.17
N ARG A 118 -9.13 8.76 11.17
CA ARG A 118 -8.95 9.17 12.57
C ARG A 118 -7.53 9.62 12.88
N ILE A 119 -6.52 8.90 12.39
CA ILE A 119 -5.11 9.07 12.78
C ILE A 119 -4.37 9.98 11.80
N ALA A 120 -4.63 9.83 10.49
CA ALA A 120 -3.97 10.58 9.43
C ALA A 120 -4.99 11.27 8.51
N PRO A 121 -5.86 12.18 9.04
CA PRO A 121 -6.96 12.78 8.28
C PRO A 121 -6.53 13.60 7.06
N GLY A 122 -5.27 14.05 7.01
CA GLY A 122 -4.71 14.77 5.87
C GLY A 122 -4.20 13.87 4.73
N ALA A 123 -4.04 12.57 4.98
CA ALA A 123 -3.54 11.64 3.96
C ALA A 123 -4.66 11.25 2.97
N HIS A 124 -4.37 11.28 1.68
CA HIS A 124 -5.26 10.74 0.67
C HIS A 124 -5.35 9.21 0.78
N ILE A 125 -6.55 8.65 0.65
CA ILE A 125 -6.73 7.19 0.57
C ILE A 125 -6.68 6.77 -0.90
N MET A 126 -5.81 5.81 -1.22
CA MET A 126 -5.58 5.30 -2.57
C MET A 126 -6.04 3.86 -2.73
N PHE A 127 -6.68 3.59 -3.86
CA PHE A 127 -7.11 2.28 -4.28
C PHE A 127 -6.57 2.00 -5.69
N ASP A 128 -5.59 1.10 -5.77
CA ASP A 128 -5.06 0.57 -7.03
C ASP A 128 -6.13 -0.29 -7.75
N THR A 129 -6.06 -0.39 -9.07
CA THR A 129 -7.01 -1.21 -9.86
C THR A 129 -6.47 -2.62 -10.12
N GLY A 130 -5.25 -2.90 -9.66
CA GLY A 130 -4.58 -4.18 -9.77
C GLY A 130 -3.08 -4.06 -9.46
N PRO A 131 -2.35 -5.19 -9.46
CA PRO A 131 -0.90 -5.19 -9.28
C PRO A 131 -0.22 -4.23 -10.27
N GLY A 132 0.74 -3.44 -9.78
CA GLY A 132 1.50 -2.51 -10.60
C GLY A 132 0.74 -1.27 -11.07
N THR A 133 -0.30 -0.85 -10.34
CA THR A 133 -1.09 0.36 -10.68
C THR A 133 -1.08 1.44 -9.58
N THR A 134 -0.09 1.41 -8.69
CA THR A 134 0.18 2.48 -7.70
C THR A 134 0.46 3.80 -8.42
N THR A 135 1.27 3.78 -9.47
CA THR A 135 1.54 4.98 -10.30
C THR A 135 0.27 5.57 -10.87
N LYS A 136 -0.71 4.75 -11.29
CA LYS A 136 -2.03 5.23 -11.73
C LYS A 136 -2.83 5.92 -10.61
N CYS A 137 -2.65 5.54 -9.35
CA CYS A 137 -3.20 6.30 -8.23
C CYS A 137 -2.54 7.69 -8.12
N LEU A 138 -1.21 7.73 -8.28
CA LEU A 138 -0.44 8.96 -8.18
C LEU A 138 -0.76 9.93 -9.32
N GLU A 139 -0.97 9.44 -10.55
CA GLU A 139 -1.43 10.25 -11.68
C GLU A 139 -2.77 10.94 -11.36
N ARG A 140 -3.73 10.19 -10.79
CA ARG A 140 -5.06 10.71 -10.44
C ARG A 140 -5.02 11.74 -9.31
N LEU A 141 -4.12 11.59 -8.34
CA LEU A 141 -4.08 12.43 -7.15
C LEU A 141 -3.20 13.66 -7.30
N TYR A 142 -2.04 13.50 -7.94
CA TYR A 142 -1.01 14.54 -7.99
C TYR A 142 -0.80 15.11 -9.40
N GLY A 143 -1.51 14.59 -10.42
CA GLY A 143 -1.37 15.07 -11.80
C GLY A 143 -0.01 14.79 -12.44
N VAL A 144 0.80 13.92 -11.82
CA VAL A 144 2.07 13.42 -12.39
C VAL A 144 1.79 12.44 -13.53
N THR A 145 2.77 12.18 -14.39
CA THR A 145 2.67 11.20 -15.48
C THR A 145 3.84 10.23 -15.40
N PHE A 146 3.56 8.93 -15.55
CA PHE A 146 4.58 7.88 -15.58
C PHE A 146 4.62 7.27 -16.98
N GLU A 147 5.80 7.29 -17.61
CA GLU A 147 6.08 6.56 -18.85
C GLU A 147 6.21 5.04 -18.60
#